data_AF-A0A8H5YR94-F1
#
_entry.id   AF-A0A8H5YR94-F1
#
_cell.length_a   1.000
_cell.length_b   1.000
_cell.length_c   1.000
_cell.angle_alpha   90.00
_cell.angle_beta   90.00
_cell.angle_gamma   90.00
#
_symmetry.space_group_name_H-M   'P 1'
#
loop_
_entity.id
_entity.type
_entity.pdbx_description
1 polymer ?
#
loop_
_entity_poly.entity_id
_entity_poly.type
_entity_poly.pdbx_seq_one_letter_code
_entity_poly.pdbx_strand_id
1 'polypeptide(L)'
;MRLVSLLLAIQSLLSYVQAGNPLWEISPTVSMASHGAAVKRAVSIVPSDDPRDNAGVRRWPKKTLTYAFSTTDAEKKLERILEEAKKLWNKLNVEGFQYEKLELKKCKARRSECMIIYYNNDGKLLTSVGLQPLDANFDGPYMHLSDKRDVGNLNPVVNVAHELGHAWGLWHEHQARKWWGQSEIDEFWGGILDGDKFMTADYHPERLKDYDRALERMAEAKGLKSTDELTQEQINMLIRDQKTAKDYGFTAVEWMPLKPAGMDADEIFDRNSLMLYPSGAGGKGEVIFDADGNVVEDNRLPILVYPDGERMPVKKTPTGEDVARLLMIYGSNYRGVSRLHNDKSSMLKGLVKKMRSTMSLRAGDTEKDRCE
;
A
#
# COMPACT_ATOMS: atom_id res chain seq x y z
N MET A 1 51.50 -9.85 10.71
CA MET A 1 50.23 -10.59 10.51
C MET A 1 49.21 -10.09 11.52
N ARG A 2 48.24 -9.26 11.11
CA ARG A 2 46.94 -8.98 11.74
C ARG A 2 46.36 -7.72 11.09
N LEU A 3 45.76 -7.89 9.91
CA LEU A 3 44.94 -6.85 9.27
C LEU A 3 44.06 -7.46 8.16
N VAL A 4 43.38 -8.57 8.45
CA VAL A 4 42.37 -9.17 7.56
C VAL A 4 41.32 -9.86 8.43
N SER A 5 40.41 -9.12 9.07
CA SER A 5 39.23 -9.71 9.75
C SER A 5 38.08 -8.71 10.02
N LEU A 6 38.04 -7.53 9.37
CA LEU A 6 37.03 -6.51 9.69
C LEU A 6 36.24 -5.99 8.48
N LEU A 7 36.00 -6.82 7.47
CA LEU A 7 35.32 -6.41 6.23
C LEU A 7 34.31 -7.43 5.67
N LEU A 8 33.87 -8.40 6.47
CA LEU A 8 32.86 -9.39 6.08
C LEU A 8 31.88 -9.64 7.24
N ALA A 9 31.09 -8.63 7.59
CA ALA A 9 29.94 -8.77 8.49
C ALA A 9 28.90 -7.65 8.32
N ILE A 10 28.77 -7.09 7.11
CA ILE A 10 27.74 -6.08 6.79
C ILE A 10 27.15 -6.45 5.42
N GLN A 11 26.49 -7.60 5.31
CA GLN A 11 25.76 -7.92 4.07
C GLN A 11 24.55 -8.84 4.23
N SER A 12 24.04 -9.04 5.44
CA SER A 12 22.83 -9.84 5.62
C SER A 12 22.02 -9.33 6.80
N LEU A 13 20.72 -9.16 6.55
CA LEU A 13 19.61 -8.86 7.46
C LEU A 13 19.05 -7.45 7.33
N LEU A 14 18.40 -7.22 6.19
CA LEU A 14 17.41 -6.19 6.04
C LEU A 14 16.20 -6.76 5.27
N SER A 15 15.17 -7.23 6.00
CA SER A 15 13.89 -7.73 5.45
C SER A 15 12.72 -7.24 6.33
N TYR A 16 11.97 -6.22 5.89
CA TYR A 16 10.68 -5.80 6.46
C TYR A 16 9.74 -5.18 5.41
N VAL A 17 8.47 -4.96 5.72
CA VAL A 17 7.33 -5.09 4.79
C VAL A 17 6.66 -3.72 4.44
N GLN A 18 6.95 -3.09 3.28
CA GLN A 18 6.01 -2.26 2.45
C GLN A 18 4.66 -2.99 2.07
N ALA A 19 3.64 -2.32 1.53
CA ALA A 19 2.73 -2.97 0.57
C ALA A 19 3.40 -2.80 -0.81
N GLY A 20 4.01 -3.90 -1.30
CA GLY A 20 5.13 -3.98 -2.29
C GLY A 20 6.45 -3.37 -1.79
N ASN A 21 7.56 -4.17 -1.55
CA ASN A 21 8.79 -4.20 -0.62
C ASN A 21 10.13 -3.43 -0.91
N PRO A 22 10.95 -2.83 0.04
CA PRO A 22 11.32 -3.32 1.40
C PRO A 22 11.75 -2.35 2.56
N LEU A 23 11.74 -2.89 3.79
CA LEU A 23 12.22 -2.42 5.11
C LEU A 23 11.36 -1.42 5.92
N TRP A 24 11.41 -1.54 7.27
CA TRP A 24 10.75 -0.75 8.34
C TRP A 24 9.35 -1.23 8.80
N GLU A 25 9.11 -1.96 9.92
CA GLU A 25 9.35 -1.72 11.38
C GLU A 25 8.13 -1.02 12.06
N ILE A 26 7.68 -1.20 13.32
CA ILE A 26 7.99 -1.95 14.57
C ILE A 26 6.73 -1.88 15.47
N SER A 27 6.49 -2.86 16.37
CA SER A 27 5.51 -2.77 17.48
C SER A 27 5.82 -1.66 18.50
N PRO A 28 4.78 -1.02 19.07
CA PRO A 28 4.82 -0.71 20.49
C PRO A 28 3.67 -1.35 21.26
N THR A 29 4.06 -1.94 22.38
CA THR A 29 3.24 -2.38 23.50
C THR A 29 2.24 -1.31 23.97
N VAL A 30 1.00 -1.78 24.17
CA VAL A 30 -0.02 -1.36 25.16
C VAL A 30 -0.14 0.13 25.52
N SER A 31 -1.29 0.71 25.19
CA SER A 31 -1.98 1.64 26.08
C SER A 31 -3.49 1.47 25.90
N MET A 32 -4.14 0.94 26.94
CA MET A 32 -5.59 0.95 27.07
C MET A 32 -6.04 2.35 27.49
N ALA A 33 -7.02 2.92 26.77
CA ALA A 33 -7.99 3.82 27.36
C ALA A 33 -9.26 3.94 26.49
N SER A 34 -10.35 3.50 27.08
CA SER A 34 -11.77 3.68 26.73
C SER A 34 -12.19 5.13 26.45
N HIS A 35 -13.09 5.36 25.48
CA HIS A 35 -14.48 5.83 25.67
C HIS A 35 -15.13 6.22 24.32
N GLY A 36 -16.41 5.88 24.17
CA GLY A 36 -17.33 6.49 23.18
C GLY A 36 -17.75 5.52 22.07
N ALA A 37 -18.99 5.03 22.16
CA ALA A 37 -19.64 4.25 21.11
C ALA A 37 -19.81 5.10 19.85
N ALA A 38 -18.85 4.97 18.93
CA ALA A 38 -19.00 5.34 17.53
C ALA A 38 -18.75 4.05 16.74
N VAL A 39 -19.81 3.62 16.05
CA VAL A 39 -19.85 2.44 15.18
C VAL A 39 -18.70 2.50 14.18
N LYS A 40 -17.83 1.48 14.17
CA LYS A 40 -16.56 1.48 13.43
C LYS A 40 -16.73 0.68 12.13
N ARG A 41 -16.44 1.33 10.99
CA ARG A 41 -16.87 0.84 9.66
C ARG A 41 -15.86 0.93 8.48
N ALA A 42 -15.14 -0.12 8.05
CA ALA A 42 -14.31 -0.48 6.86
C ALA A 42 -12.82 -0.68 7.16
N VAL A 43 -12.10 -1.58 6.46
CA VAL A 43 -10.64 -1.74 6.68
C VAL A 43 -9.92 -0.49 6.21
N SER A 44 -9.52 0.35 7.15
CA SER A 44 -8.83 1.58 6.82
C SER A 44 -7.74 1.90 7.80
N ILE A 45 -6.94 2.90 7.44
CA ILE A 45 -6.01 3.53 8.37
C ILE A 45 -6.76 4.01 9.62
N VAL A 46 -6.15 3.82 10.78
CA VAL A 46 -6.49 4.60 11.97
C VAL A 46 -5.82 5.96 11.79
N PRO A 47 -6.58 7.06 11.63
CA PRO A 47 -5.99 8.34 11.33
C PRO A 47 -5.16 8.84 12.53
N SER A 48 -3.86 9.02 12.33
CA SER A 48 -3.02 9.76 13.27
C SER A 48 -3.04 11.25 12.92
N ASP A 49 -3.43 12.07 13.90
CA ASP A 49 -3.41 13.53 13.81
C ASP A 49 -2.12 14.15 14.33
N ASP A 50 -1.28 13.36 15.01
CA ASP A 50 -0.05 13.88 15.57
C ASP A 50 0.97 14.06 14.45
N PRO A 51 1.35 15.30 14.09
CA PRO A 51 2.38 15.53 13.08
C PRO A 51 3.79 15.08 13.54
N ARG A 52 3.93 14.59 14.78
CA ARG A 52 5.14 13.95 15.31
C ARG A 52 5.10 12.43 15.20
N ASP A 53 3.95 11.86 14.87
CA ASP A 53 3.82 10.45 14.56
C ASP A 53 4.37 10.21 13.15
N ASN A 54 5.68 10.00 13.10
CA ASN A 54 6.40 9.68 11.86
C ASN A 54 6.20 8.21 11.44
N ALA A 55 5.49 7.39 12.23
CA ALA A 55 5.28 5.98 11.97
C ALA A 55 3.89 5.70 11.38
N GLY A 56 2.88 6.53 11.70
CA GLY A 56 1.51 6.35 11.26
C GLY A 56 1.23 6.79 9.82
N VAL A 57 0.28 6.11 9.18
CA VAL A 57 -0.31 6.58 7.92
C VAL A 57 -1.17 7.81 8.19
N ARG A 58 -0.91 8.90 7.47
CA ARG A 58 -1.62 10.19 7.66
C ARG A 58 -2.74 10.35 6.64
N ARG A 59 -3.64 11.29 6.93
CA ARG A 59 -4.64 11.78 5.99
C ARG A 59 -4.07 12.86 5.08
N TRP A 60 -4.62 13.00 3.88
CA TRP A 60 -4.33 14.11 3.00
C TRP A 60 -4.85 15.45 3.58
N PRO A 61 -4.00 16.47 3.78
CA PRO A 61 -4.41 17.73 4.37
C PRO A 61 -5.56 18.37 3.59
N LYS A 62 -6.53 18.95 4.31
CA LYS A 62 -7.71 19.62 3.72
C LYS A 62 -8.51 18.76 2.73
N LYS A 63 -8.43 17.42 2.84
CA LYS A 63 -9.02 16.48 1.88
C LYS A 63 -8.50 16.71 0.45
N THR A 64 -7.26 17.19 0.30
CA THR A 64 -6.64 17.44 -1.01
C THR A 64 -5.52 16.45 -1.26
N LEU A 65 -5.73 15.55 -2.21
CA LEU A 65 -4.71 14.63 -2.69
C LEU A 65 -3.91 15.33 -3.80
N THR A 66 -2.69 15.72 -3.45
CA THR A 66 -1.71 16.32 -4.36
C THR A 66 -0.91 15.24 -5.09
N TYR A 67 -0.80 15.34 -6.41
CA TYR A 67 -0.08 14.35 -7.20
C TYR A 67 0.70 14.97 -8.36
N ALA A 68 1.67 14.22 -8.89
CA ALA A 68 2.30 14.51 -10.17
C ALA A 68 2.57 13.21 -10.94
N PHE A 69 2.52 13.26 -12.27
CA PHE A 69 3.00 12.16 -13.08
C PHE A 69 4.52 12.10 -13.09
N SER A 70 5.08 10.90 -13.07
CA SER A 70 6.53 10.67 -13.07
C SER A 70 7.20 11.10 -14.38
N THR A 71 6.43 11.10 -15.48
CA THR A 71 6.86 11.52 -16.81
C THR A 71 5.68 12.07 -17.61
N THR A 72 5.96 12.81 -18.68
CA THR A 72 4.93 13.28 -19.64
C THR A 72 4.27 12.12 -20.39
N ASP A 73 4.97 10.99 -20.59
CA ASP A 73 4.37 9.80 -21.21
C ASP A 73 3.34 9.14 -20.29
N ALA A 74 3.67 9.00 -19.00
CA ALA A 74 2.74 8.53 -17.99
C ALA A 74 1.48 9.41 -17.93
N GLU A 75 1.66 10.73 -17.95
CA GLU A 75 0.56 11.70 -18.02
C GLU A 75 -0.33 11.49 -19.25
N LYS A 76 0.25 11.41 -20.46
CA LYS A 76 -0.50 11.20 -21.70
C LYS A 76 -1.33 9.92 -21.68
N LYS A 77 -0.82 8.85 -21.08
CA LYS A 77 -1.48 7.54 -21.02
C LYS A 77 -2.57 7.49 -19.94
N LEU A 78 -2.31 8.09 -18.79
CA LEU A 78 -3.12 7.88 -17.59
C LEU A 78 -4.08 9.02 -17.29
N GLU A 79 -3.85 10.25 -17.76
CA GLU A 79 -4.65 11.41 -17.35
C GLU A 79 -6.14 11.23 -17.61
N ARG A 80 -6.52 10.77 -18.81
CA ARG A 80 -7.94 10.52 -19.12
C ARG A 80 -8.56 9.44 -18.22
N ILE A 81 -7.84 8.33 -17.99
CA ILE A 81 -8.29 7.22 -17.15
C ILE A 81 -8.46 7.70 -15.71
N LEU A 82 -7.51 8.48 -15.21
CA LEU A 82 -7.53 9.06 -13.88
C LEU A 82 -8.70 10.04 -13.70
N GLU A 83 -8.96 10.92 -14.67
CA GLU A 83 -10.12 11.82 -14.61
C GLU A 83 -11.46 11.06 -14.64
N GLU A 84 -11.56 9.98 -15.42
CA GLU A 84 -12.74 9.11 -15.40
C GLU A 84 -12.88 8.37 -14.06
N ALA A 85 -11.79 7.91 -13.48
CA ALA A 85 -11.78 7.24 -12.17
C ALA A 85 -12.20 8.18 -11.03
N LYS A 86 -11.73 9.44 -11.05
CA LYS A 86 -12.17 10.48 -10.10
C LYS A 86 -13.69 10.71 -10.15
N LYS A 87 -14.32 10.57 -11.32
CA LYS A 87 -15.79 10.70 -11.45
C LYS A 87 -16.55 9.59 -10.75
N LEU A 88 -15.98 8.38 -10.64
CA LEU A 88 -16.59 7.29 -9.85
C LEU A 88 -16.66 7.63 -8.35
N TRP A 89 -15.78 8.53 -7.88
CA TRP A 89 -15.76 9.05 -6.52
C TRP A 89 -16.49 10.40 -6.36
N ASN A 90 -17.39 10.80 -7.28
CA ASN A 90 -17.95 12.15 -7.28
C ASN A 90 -18.62 12.59 -5.96
N LYS A 91 -19.13 11.64 -5.17
CA LYS A 91 -19.78 11.91 -3.90
C LYS A 91 -18.81 12.54 -2.91
N LEU A 92 -17.53 12.15 -2.96
CA LEU A 92 -16.48 12.76 -2.16
C LEU A 92 -16.18 14.20 -2.57
N ASN A 93 -16.29 14.52 -3.87
CA ASN A 93 -16.05 15.90 -4.35
C ASN A 93 -17.09 16.88 -3.75
N VAL A 94 -18.34 16.44 -3.62
CA VAL A 94 -19.41 17.22 -2.94
C VAL A 94 -19.07 17.47 -1.47
N GLU A 95 -18.35 16.54 -0.84
CA GLU A 95 -17.91 16.59 0.56
C GLU A 95 -16.53 17.27 0.74
N GLY A 96 -16.06 17.95 -0.30
CA GLY A 96 -14.85 18.78 -0.30
C GLY A 96 -13.55 18.02 -0.56
N PHE A 97 -13.59 16.75 -0.97
CA PHE A 97 -12.39 16.04 -1.44
C PHE A 97 -11.95 16.60 -2.78
N GLN A 98 -10.65 16.78 -2.94
CA GLN A 98 -10.06 17.43 -4.10
C GLN A 98 -8.80 16.70 -4.56
N TYR A 99 -8.51 16.84 -5.85
CA TYR A 99 -7.28 16.35 -6.46
C TYR A 99 -6.52 17.54 -7.04
N GLU A 100 -5.28 17.72 -6.64
CA GLU A 100 -4.43 18.82 -7.12
C GLU A 100 -3.23 18.27 -7.88
N LYS A 101 -3.22 18.47 -9.19
CA LYS A 101 -2.08 18.13 -10.04
C LYS A 101 -0.99 19.18 -9.89
N LEU A 102 0.21 18.73 -9.54
CA LEU A 102 1.42 19.53 -9.46
C LEU A 102 2.39 19.16 -10.59
N GLU A 103 3.31 20.08 -10.89
CA GLU A 103 4.50 19.74 -11.66
C GLU A 103 5.37 18.75 -10.87
N LEU A 104 5.99 17.79 -11.56
CA LEU A 104 6.86 16.80 -10.94
C LEU A 104 7.97 17.43 -10.08
N LYS A 105 8.55 18.54 -10.53
CA LYS A 105 9.58 19.28 -9.78
C LYS A 105 9.05 19.78 -8.43
N LYS A 106 7.82 20.32 -8.39
CA LYS A 106 7.17 20.79 -7.16
C LYS A 106 6.82 19.61 -6.25
N CYS A 107 6.35 18.51 -6.83
CA CYS A 107 6.03 17.28 -6.11
C CYS A 107 7.27 16.69 -5.44
N LYS A 108 8.40 16.58 -6.16
CA LYS A 108 9.69 16.12 -5.60
C LYS A 108 10.20 17.01 -4.47
N ALA A 109 10.00 18.33 -4.57
CA ALA A 109 10.35 19.27 -3.49
C ALA A 109 9.44 19.12 -2.24
N ARG A 110 8.28 18.47 -2.39
CA ARG A 110 7.26 18.24 -1.36
C ARG A 110 6.94 16.76 -1.22
N ARG A 111 7.96 15.90 -1.29
CA ARG A 111 7.77 14.45 -1.48
C ARG A 111 6.91 13.79 -0.40
N SER A 112 6.95 14.31 0.83
CA SER A 112 6.16 13.86 2.00
C SER A 112 4.68 14.25 1.96
N GLU A 113 4.27 15.05 0.97
CA GLU A 113 2.93 15.60 0.79
C GLU A 113 2.48 15.52 -0.66
N CYS A 114 3.13 14.72 -1.51
CA CYS A 114 2.76 14.63 -2.91
C CYS A 114 3.01 13.23 -3.43
N MET A 115 1.98 12.67 -4.06
CA MET A 115 2.02 11.34 -4.66
C MET A 115 2.63 11.41 -6.06
N ILE A 116 3.58 10.52 -6.35
CA ILE A 116 4.08 10.36 -7.72
C ILE A 116 3.36 9.19 -8.39
N ILE A 117 2.74 9.46 -9.53
CA ILE A 117 2.02 8.46 -10.34
C ILE A 117 2.94 7.97 -11.47
N TYR A 118 3.17 6.67 -11.52
CA TYR A 118 3.98 5.97 -12.51
C TYR A 118 3.08 5.16 -13.45
N TYR A 119 3.40 5.21 -14.74
CA TYR A 119 2.83 4.27 -15.70
C TYR A 119 3.70 3.02 -15.80
N ASN A 120 3.04 1.86 -15.96
CA ASN A 120 3.66 0.60 -16.35
C ASN A 120 2.80 -0.12 -17.39
N ASN A 121 3.44 -0.94 -18.21
CA ASN A 121 2.80 -1.77 -19.22
C ASN A 121 2.76 -3.26 -18.82
N ASP A 122 3.16 -3.61 -17.60
CA ASP A 122 3.12 -4.98 -17.08
C ASP A 122 1.78 -5.31 -16.40
N GLY A 123 0.93 -4.30 -16.16
CA GLY A 123 -0.35 -4.48 -15.48
C GLY A 123 -0.25 -4.34 -13.97
N LYS A 124 0.87 -3.81 -13.45
CA LYS A 124 1.05 -3.55 -12.02
C LYS A 124 0.11 -2.43 -11.57
N LEU A 125 -0.69 -2.75 -10.55
CA LEU A 125 -1.55 -1.82 -9.83
C LEU A 125 -1.08 -1.83 -8.38
N LEU A 126 -0.57 -0.70 -7.91
CA LEU A 126 -0.01 -0.61 -6.55
C LEU A 126 0.00 0.83 -6.09
N THR A 127 -0.60 1.09 -4.94
CA THR A 127 -0.67 2.44 -4.36
C THR A 127 -0.35 2.42 -2.88
N SER A 128 0.44 3.40 -2.44
CA SER A 128 0.63 3.64 -1.02
C SER A 128 -0.69 4.03 -0.36
N VAL A 129 -1.09 3.35 0.71
CA VAL A 129 -2.32 3.68 1.42
C VAL A 129 -2.18 5.01 2.17
N GLY A 130 -3.12 5.93 1.95
CA GLY A 130 -3.12 7.25 2.58
C GLY A 130 -1.89 8.12 2.24
N LEU A 131 -1.56 9.03 3.16
CA LEU A 131 -0.35 9.85 3.09
C LEU A 131 0.75 9.23 3.98
N GLN A 132 1.53 8.33 3.39
CA GLN A 132 2.63 7.69 4.11
C GLN A 132 3.76 8.70 4.46
N PRO A 133 4.49 8.48 5.56
CA PRO A 133 5.73 9.20 5.84
C PRO A 133 6.77 8.91 4.76
N LEU A 134 7.86 9.70 4.76
CA LEU A 134 8.99 9.37 3.90
C LEU A 134 9.70 8.12 4.43
N ASP A 135 10.08 7.22 3.53
CA ASP A 135 10.92 6.09 3.87
C ASP A 135 12.40 6.50 4.01
N ALA A 136 13.28 5.53 4.30
CA ALA A 136 14.72 5.76 4.43
C ALA A 136 15.40 6.26 3.15
N ASN A 137 14.79 6.03 1.98
CA ASN A 137 15.25 6.53 0.69
C ASN A 137 14.65 7.90 0.34
N PHE A 138 13.92 8.51 1.27
CA PHE A 138 13.13 9.73 1.07
C PHE A 138 12.06 9.58 -0.01
N ASP A 139 11.61 8.36 -0.28
CA ASP A 139 10.42 8.11 -1.07
C ASP A 139 9.18 8.37 -0.21
N GLY A 140 8.18 9.01 -0.79
CA GLY A 140 6.89 9.29 -0.16
C GLY A 140 5.75 8.53 -0.85
N PRO A 141 4.50 9.05 -0.79
CA PRO A 141 3.35 8.41 -1.41
C PRO A 141 3.56 8.16 -2.91
N TYR A 142 3.11 7.02 -3.42
CA TYR A 142 3.27 6.66 -4.82
C TYR A 142 2.09 5.84 -5.32
N MET A 143 1.94 5.78 -6.64
CA MET A 143 0.91 5.01 -7.31
C MET A 143 1.47 4.49 -8.64
N HIS A 144 1.41 3.18 -8.86
CA HIS A 144 1.71 2.53 -10.14
C HIS A 144 0.41 2.14 -10.81
N LEU A 145 0.19 2.64 -12.03
CA LEU A 145 -1.00 2.39 -12.81
C LEU A 145 -0.66 1.76 -14.16
N SER A 146 -1.63 1.01 -14.68
CA SER A 146 -1.60 0.43 -16.01
C SER A 146 -2.91 0.66 -16.75
N ASP A 147 -2.85 0.69 -18.08
CA ASP A 147 -4.01 0.77 -18.97
C ASP A 147 -4.47 -0.62 -19.48
N LYS A 148 -3.85 -1.70 -18.98
CA LYS A 148 -4.21 -3.08 -19.31
C LYS A 148 -5.62 -3.44 -18.85
N ARG A 149 -6.37 -4.10 -19.73
CA ARG A 149 -7.78 -4.50 -19.50
C ARG A 149 -7.93 -5.92 -18.95
N ASP A 150 -6.86 -6.71 -18.90
CA ASP A 150 -6.84 -8.11 -18.48
C ASP A 150 -6.41 -8.31 -17.00
N VAL A 151 -6.33 -7.21 -16.23
CA VAL A 151 -5.89 -7.20 -14.82
C VAL A 151 -6.94 -6.62 -13.88
N GLY A 152 -6.87 -6.98 -12.59
CA GLY A 152 -7.77 -6.47 -11.55
C GLY A 152 -9.25 -6.68 -11.88
N ASN A 153 -10.01 -5.58 -11.90
CA ASN A 153 -11.43 -5.49 -12.26
C ASN A 153 -11.72 -5.52 -13.78
N LEU A 154 -10.73 -5.82 -14.60
CA LEU A 154 -10.83 -5.90 -16.07
C LEU A 154 -11.26 -4.59 -16.76
N ASN A 155 -11.11 -3.48 -16.05
CA ASN A 155 -11.41 -2.15 -16.55
C ASN A 155 -10.39 -1.16 -15.96
N PRO A 156 -9.57 -0.49 -16.79
CA PRO A 156 -8.55 0.44 -16.31
C PRO A 156 -9.10 1.58 -15.45
N VAL A 157 -10.27 2.13 -15.79
CA VAL A 157 -10.90 3.21 -15.01
C VAL A 157 -11.29 2.73 -13.62
N VAL A 158 -11.88 1.53 -13.54
CA VAL A 158 -12.27 0.93 -12.25
C VAL A 158 -11.03 0.57 -11.42
N ASN A 159 -9.99 0.03 -12.06
CA ASN A 159 -8.71 -0.26 -11.41
C ASN A 159 -8.09 1.01 -10.84
N VAL A 160 -8.02 2.10 -11.62
CA VAL A 160 -7.52 3.39 -11.10
C VAL A 160 -8.41 3.94 -9.99
N ALA A 161 -9.74 3.74 -10.05
CA ALA A 161 -10.63 4.14 -8.95
C ALA A 161 -10.38 3.34 -7.67
N HIS A 162 -10.06 2.06 -7.77
CA HIS A 162 -9.63 1.23 -6.65
C HIS A 162 -8.33 1.74 -6.03
N GLU A 163 -7.32 2.02 -6.88
CA GLU A 163 -6.05 2.61 -6.46
C GLU A 163 -6.24 3.99 -5.78
N LEU A 164 -7.21 4.80 -6.23
CA LEU A 164 -7.58 6.04 -5.55
C LEU A 164 -8.18 5.79 -4.16
N GLY A 165 -8.92 4.69 -3.96
CA GLY A 165 -9.42 4.26 -2.65
C GLY A 165 -8.26 4.01 -1.67
N HIS A 166 -7.22 3.30 -2.11
CA HIS A 166 -5.98 3.17 -1.35
C HIS A 166 -5.34 4.51 -1.04
N ALA A 167 -5.15 5.36 -2.06
CA ALA A 167 -4.53 6.66 -1.87
C ALA A 167 -5.28 7.50 -0.82
N TRP A 168 -6.60 7.37 -0.72
CA TRP A 168 -7.39 8.06 0.31
C TRP A 168 -7.28 7.42 1.71
N GLY A 169 -6.95 6.14 1.81
CA GLY A 169 -6.68 5.46 3.09
C GLY A 169 -7.45 4.16 3.32
N LEU A 170 -8.07 3.58 2.28
CA LEU A 170 -8.74 2.29 2.37
C LEU A 170 -7.75 1.14 2.11
N TRP A 171 -7.90 0.04 2.84
CA TRP A 171 -7.27 -1.24 2.54
C TRP A 171 -8.25 -2.13 1.77
N HIS A 172 -7.81 -3.33 1.35
CA HIS A 172 -8.74 -4.27 0.75
C HIS A 172 -9.75 -4.79 1.78
N GLU A 173 -11.01 -4.93 1.36
CA GLU A 173 -12.09 -5.37 2.25
C GLU A 173 -11.85 -6.81 2.73
N HIS A 174 -11.37 -7.70 1.85
CA HIS A 174 -11.01 -9.08 2.23
C HIS A 174 -9.80 -9.15 3.17
N GLN A 175 -9.03 -8.08 3.38
CA GLN A 175 -7.89 -8.15 4.30
C GLN A 175 -8.28 -7.97 5.77
N ALA A 176 -9.56 -7.71 6.08
CA ALA A 176 -10.03 -7.66 7.46
C ALA A 176 -9.97 -9.04 8.11
N ARG A 177 -9.09 -9.21 9.10
CA ARG A 177 -8.93 -10.50 9.80
C ARG A 177 -10.25 -11.07 10.36
N LYS A 178 -11.15 -10.21 10.83
CA LYS A 178 -12.45 -10.62 11.39
C LYS A 178 -13.43 -11.24 10.39
N TRP A 179 -13.15 -11.12 9.09
CA TRP A 179 -13.93 -11.76 8.03
C TRP A 179 -13.48 -13.19 7.75
N TRP A 180 -12.30 -13.56 8.23
CA TRP A 180 -11.71 -14.87 7.99
C TRP A 180 -12.05 -15.83 9.12
N GLY A 181 -12.56 -16.99 8.76
CA GLY A 181 -12.71 -18.16 9.61
C GLY A 181 -11.63 -19.20 9.30
N GLN A 182 -11.21 -19.92 10.33
CA GLN A 182 -10.25 -21.01 10.20
C GLN A 182 -10.98 -22.31 9.84
N SER A 183 -10.57 -22.96 8.75
CA SER A 183 -11.01 -24.32 8.45
C SER A 183 -10.32 -25.32 9.37
N GLU A 184 -10.92 -26.50 9.58
CA GLU A 184 -10.31 -27.56 10.39
C GLU A 184 -8.92 -27.90 9.82
N ILE A 185 -7.90 -27.93 10.68
CA ILE A 185 -6.49 -28.24 10.34
C ILE A 185 -5.76 -27.09 9.60
N ASP A 186 -5.73 -25.89 10.20
CA ASP A 186 -4.96 -24.78 9.60
C ASP A 186 -4.18 -23.90 10.59
N GLU A 187 -3.21 -24.48 11.30
CA GLU A 187 -2.47 -23.81 12.39
C GLU A 187 -1.53 -22.66 11.94
N PHE A 188 -1.31 -22.46 10.64
CA PHE A 188 -0.27 -21.55 10.12
C PHE A 188 -0.67 -20.06 10.04
N TRP A 189 -1.93 -19.69 10.35
CA TRP A 189 -2.46 -18.33 10.15
C TRP A 189 -2.15 -17.29 11.25
N GLY A 190 -1.10 -17.54 12.04
CA GLY A 190 -0.58 -16.57 13.01
C GLY A 190 -1.60 -16.16 14.10
N GLY A 191 -2.54 -17.05 14.44
CA GLY A 191 -3.56 -16.86 15.47
C GLY A 191 -4.93 -17.42 15.04
N ILE A 192 -5.91 -17.35 15.95
CA ILE A 192 -7.28 -17.78 15.70
C ILE A 192 -7.96 -16.82 14.70
N LEU A 193 -8.76 -17.40 13.80
CA LEU A 193 -9.61 -16.72 12.82
C LEU A 193 -11.06 -17.18 13.06
N ASP A 194 -11.92 -16.28 13.53
CA ASP A 194 -13.28 -16.56 14.02
C ASP A 194 -14.40 -15.95 13.15
N GLY A 195 -14.05 -15.42 11.98
CA GLY A 195 -14.99 -14.92 10.97
C GLY A 195 -15.68 -16.04 10.19
N ASP A 196 -16.57 -15.63 9.29
CA ASP A 196 -17.42 -16.54 8.51
C ASP A 196 -17.61 -16.11 7.04
N LYS A 197 -16.96 -15.02 6.62
CA LYS A 197 -17.13 -14.47 5.26
C LYS A 197 -16.14 -15.06 4.27
N PHE A 198 -14.97 -15.45 4.76
CA PHE A 198 -13.94 -16.17 4.01
C PHE A 198 -13.45 -17.32 4.89
N MET A 199 -13.16 -18.48 4.31
CA MET A 199 -12.50 -19.56 5.02
C MET A 199 -11.10 -19.78 4.49
N THR A 200 -10.18 -20.22 5.35
CA THR A 200 -8.81 -20.52 4.92
C THR A 200 -8.74 -21.66 3.88
N ALA A 201 -9.70 -22.60 3.87
CA ALA A 201 -9.81 -23.62 2.84
C ALA A 201 -10.25 -23.11 1.46
N ASP A 202 -10.89 -21.93 1.40
CA ASP A 202 -11.37 -21.31 0.15
C ASP A 202 -10.32 -20.37 -0.48
N TYR A 203 -9.14 -20.30 0.13
CA TYR A 203 -8.00 -19.53 -0.33
C TYR A 203 -6.99 -20.43 -1.05
N HIS A 204 -6.76 -20.12 -2.33
CA HIS A 204 -6.02 -20.92 -3.30
C HIS A 204 -4.86 -20.13 -3.94
N PRO A 205 -3.81 -19.79 -3.17
CA PRO A 205 -2.68 -19.00 -3.66
C PRO A 205 -1.87 -19.68 -4.76
N GLU A 206 -1.91 -21.02 -4.86
CA GLU A 206 -1.26 -21.79 -5.92
C GLU A 206 -1.78 -21.46 -7.33
N ARG A 207 -2.96 -20.85 -7.39
CA ARG A 207 -3.62 -20.40 -8.62
C ARG A 207 -3.12 -19.03 -9.10
N LEU A 208 -2.31 -18.31 -8.32
CA LEU A 208 -1.71 -17.04 -8.75
C LEU A 208 -0.66 -17.25 -9.85
N LYS A 209 -0.57 -16.31 -10.80
CA LYS A 209 0.35 -16.40 -11.95
C LYS A 209 1.83 -16.46 -11.54
N ASP A 210 2.18 -15.88 -10.39
CA ASP A 210 3.56 -15.79 -9.89
C ASP A 210 3.90 -16.84 -8.82
N TYR A 211 3.01 -17.80 -8.55
CA TYR A 211 3.24 -18.85 -7.55
C TYR A 211 4.51 -19.66 -7.80
N ASP A 212 4.66 -20.19 -9.02
CA ASP A 212 5.82 -21.03 -9.38
C ASP A 212 7.12 -20.23 -9.29
N ARG A 213 7.07 -18.95 -9.70
CA ARG A 213 8.21 -18.03 -9.59
C ARG A 213 8.58 -17.71 -8.14
N ALA A 214 7.60 -17.63 -7.25
CA ALA A 214 7.83 -17.43 -5.82
C ALA A 214 8.50 -18.66 -5.18
N LEU A 215 8.07 -19.87 -5.56
CA LEU A 215 8.72 -21.11 -5.14
C LEU A 215 10.18 -21.18 -5.61
N GLU A 216 10.43 -20.87 -6.88
CA GLU A 216 11.80 -20.82 -7.44
C GLU A 216 12.71 -19.88 -6.64
N ARG A 217 12.24 -18.66 -6.34
CA ARG A 217 13.00 -17.68 -5.54
C ARG A 217 13.27 -18.19 -4.13
N MET A 218 12.31 -18.86 -3.50
CA MET A 218 12.50 -19.45 -2.18
C MET A 218 13.52 -20.58 -2.21
N ALA A 219 13.43 -21.48 -3.20
CA ALA A 219 14.37 -22.58 -3.38
C ALA A 219 15.80 -22.08 -3.62
N GLU A 220 15.96 -21.10 -4.52
CA GLU A 220 17.24 -20.45 -4.82
C GLU A 220 17.85 -19.80 -3.56
N ALA A 221 17.06 -19.02 -2.81
CA ALA A 221 17.52 -18.36 -1.59
C ALA A 221 17.92 -19.35 -0.48
N LYS A 222 17.42 -20.59 -0.53
CA LYS A 222 17.75 -21.67 0.41
C LYS A 222 18.88 -22.58 -0.10
N GLY A 223 19.41 -22.34 -1.30
CA GLY A 223 20.45 -23.17 -1.91
C GLY A 223 19.98 -24.57 -2.32
N LEU A 224 18.68 -24.73 -2.58
CA LEU A 224 18.09 -25.98 -3.06
C LEU A 224 18.26 -26.12 -4.57
N LYS A 225 18.28 -27.37 -5.07
CA LYS A 225 18.47 -27.61 -6.52
C LYS A 225 17.19 -27.45 -7.33
N SER A 226 16.04 -27.63 -6.69
CA SER A 226 14.73 -27.53 -7.32
C SER A 226 13.64 -27.18 -6.29
N THR A 227 12.47 -26.79 -6.78
CA THR A 227 11.29 -26.53 -5.93
C THR A 227 10.76 -27.79 -5.24
N ASP A 228 11.05 -28.98 -5.76
CA ASP A 228 10.60 -30.26 -5.19
C ASP A 228 11.31 -30.60 -3.86
N GLU A 229 12.42 -29.93 -3.56
CA GLU A 229 13.14 -30.05 -2.29
C GLU A 229 12.54 -29.15 -1.19
N LEU A 230 11.59 -28.26 -1.53
CA LEU A 230 10.88 -27.45 -0.53
C LEU A 230 9.97 -28.32 0.33
N THR A 231 10.04 -28.15 1.65
CA THR A 231 9.15 -28.86 2.56
C THR A 231 7.73 -28.26 2.51
N GLN A 232 6.72 -29.06 2.84
CA GLN A 232 5.34 -28.55 2.95
C GLN A 232 5.22 -27.39 3.93
N GLU A 233 6.01 -27.40 5.01
CA GLU A 233 6.07 -26.28 5.97
C GLU A 233 6.58 -24.99 5.30
N GLN A 234 7.62 -25.07 4.47
CA GLN A 234 8.15 -23.91 3.74
C GLN A 234 7.14 -23.35 2.74
N ILE A 235 6.44 -24.24 2.02
CA ILE A 235 5.36 -23.86 1.12
C ILE A 235 4.24 -23.18 1.93
N ASN A 236 3.80 -23.78 3.03
CA ASN A 236 2.77 -23.21 3.91
C ASN A 236 3.17 -21.82 4.44
N MET A 237 4.44 -21.62 4.82
CA MET A 237 4.93 -20.29 5.18
C MET A 237 4.83 -19.31 4.01
N LEU A 238 5.23 -19.71 2.80
CA LEU A 238 5.13 -18.86 1.61
C LEU A 238 3.69 -18.41 1.35
N ILE A 239 2.72 -19.29 1.55
CA ILE A 239 1.33 -19.02 1.18
C ILE A 239 0.48 -18.40 2.30
N ARG A 240 0.86 -18.57 3.58
CA ARG A 240 0.06 -18.15 4.75
C ARG A 240 0.74 -17.12 5.66
N ASP A 241 2.05 -16.90 5.51
CA ASP A 241 2.76 -15.84 6.24
C ASP A 241 3.08 -14.66 5.33
N GLN A 242 2.45 -13.51 5.62
CA GLN A 242 2.61 -12.28 4.85
C GLN A 242 4.06 -11.84 4.72
N LYS A 243 4.88 -12.02 5.77
CA LYS A 243 6.29 -11.64 5.73
C LYS A 243 7.06 -12.53 4.75
N THR A 244 6.87 -13.84 4.83
CA THR A 244 7.51 -14.82 3.97
C THR A 244 7.11 -14.63 2.51
N ALA A 245 5.80 -14.58 2.21
CA ALA A 245 5.31 -14.28 0.86
C ALA A 245 6.01 -13.04 0.27
N LYS A 246 6.12 -12.02 1.10
CA LYS A 246 6.71 -10.77 0.70
C LYS A 246 8.22 -10.79 0.48
N ASP A 247 8.96 -11.47 1.35
CA ASP A 247 10.41 -11.62 1.22
C ASP A 247 10.79 -12.30 -0.10
N TYR A 248 9.91 -13.15 -0.64
CA TYR A 248 10.07 -13.80 -1.95
C TYR A 248 9.30 -13.13 -3.10
N GLY A 249 8.71 -11.96 -2.84
CA GLY A 249 8.01 -11.15 -3.85
C GLY A 249 6.81 -11.85 -4.46
N PHE A 250 6.05 -12.58 -3.63
CA PHE A 250 4.85 -13.32 -4.01
C PHE A 250 3.59 -12.49 -3.75
N THR A 251 2.72 -12.38 -4.75
CA THR A 251 1.51 -11.53 -4.69
C THR A 251 0.42 -12.04 -3.76
N ALA A 252 0.53 -13.27 -3.23
CA ALA A 252 -0.35 -13.80 -2.18
C ALA A 252 -0.48 -12.88 -0.96
N VAL A 253 0.53 -12.06 -0.67
CA VAL A 253 0.50 -11.07 0.42
C VAL A 253 -0.71 -10.13 0.34
N GLU A 254 -1.19 -9.82 -0.87
CA GLU A 254 -2.33 -8.93 -1.10
C GLU A 254 -3.69 -9.59 -0.80
N TRP A 255 -3.73 -10.92 -0.70
CA TRP A 255 -4.94 -11.70 -0.41
C TRP A 255 -5.11 -12.05 1.07
N MET A 256 -4.01 -12.15 1.81
CA MET A 256 -4.04 -12.58 3.20
C MET A 256 -4.61 -11.51 4.15
N PRO A 257 -5.31 -11.91 5.23
CA PRO A 257 -5.74 -10.98 6.27
C PRO A 257 -4.56 -10.26 6.91
N LEU A 258 -4.66 -8.94 7.03
CA LEU A 258 -3.63 -8.12 7.65
C LEU A 258 -3.63 -8.31 9.17
N LYS A 259 -2.44 -8.25 9.79
CA LYS A 259 -2.30 -8.23 11.25
C LYS A 259 -2.89 -6.92 11.78
N PRO A 260 -3.72 -6.93 12.85
CA PRO A 260 -4.60 -5.81 13.25
C PRO A 260 -3.92 -4.49 13.66
N ALA A 261 -2.59 -4.34 13.53
CA ALA A 261 -1.88 -3.14 13.93
C ALA A 261 -2.30 -1.92 13.08
N GLY A 262 -2.92 -0.92 13.71
CA GLY A 262 -3.23 0.36 13.08
C GLY A 262 -4.35 0.33 12.05
N MET A 263 -5.17 -0.73 12.04
CA MET A 263 -6.35 -0.82 11.19
C MET A 263 -7.62 -0.85 12.02
N ASP A 264 -8.64 -0.21 11.49
CA ASP A 264 -10.02 -0.38 11.94
C ASP A 264 -10.79 -1.02 10.79
N ALA A 265 -11.78 -1.88 11.07
CA ALA A 265 -12.45 -2.73 10.08
C ALA A 265 -13.98 -2.64 10.21
N ASP A 266 -14.70 -2.96 9.13
CA ASP A 266 -16.15 -2.73 8.99
C ASP A 266 -17.05 -3.50 9.93
N GLU A 267 -17.96 -2.91 10.69
CA GLU A 267 -18.95 -3.73 11.42
C GLU A 267 -19.76 -4.64 10.49
N ILE A 268 -20.00 -4.17 9.26
CA ILE A 268 -20.76 -4.89 8.24
C ILE A 268 -19.86 -5.10 7.03
N PHE A 269 -19.63 -6.36 6.67
CA PHE A 269 -18.89 -6.71 5.46
C PHE A 269 -19.61 -6.18 4.20
N ASP A 270 -18.91 -5.35 3.42
CA ASP A 270 -19.43 -4.87 2.14
C ASP A 270 -19.01 -5.79 0.99
N ARG A 271 -19.90 -6.73 0.66
CA ARG A 271 -19.76 -7.67 -0.45
C ARG A 271 -19.49 -6.98 -1.80
N ASN A 272 -19.92 -5.73 -1.95
CA ASN A 272 -19.85 -4.98 -3.19
C ASN A 272 -18.78 -3.88 -3.18
N SER A 273 -18.03 -3.73 -2.09
CA SER A 273 -16.97 -2.73 -1.96
C SER A 273 -16.06 -2.76 -3.18
N LEU A 274 -15.71 -1.58 -3.70
CA LEU A 274 -14.69 -1.48 -4.74
C LEU A 274 -13.35 -2.00 -4.24
N MET A 275 -13.10 -1.97 -2.93
CA MET A 275 -11.88 -2.45 -2.29
C MET A 275 -11.85 -3.98 -2.10
N LEU A 276 -12.91 -4.71 -2.46
CA LEU A 276 -12.91 -6.16 -2.48
C LEU A 276 -12.40 -6.69 -3.83
N TYR A 277 -11.35 -7.50 -3.82
CA TYR A 277 -10.83 -8.09 -5.04
C TYR A 277 -11.84 -9.04 -5.71
N PRO A 278 -11.97 -9.01 -7.05
CA PRO A 278 -12.66 -10.08 -7.74
C PRO A 278 -11.84 -11.37 -7.63
N SER A 279 -12.50 -12.52 -7.51
CA SER A 279 -11.84 -13.80 -7.21
C SER A 279 -10.70 -14.16 -8.17
N GLY A 280 -10.78 -13.76 -9.44
CA GLY A 280 -9.76 -14.05 -10.45
C GLY A 280 -8.57 -13.10 -10.48
N ALA A 281 -8.50 -12.06 -9.64
CA ALA A 281 -7.42 -11.07 -9.69
C ALA A 281 -6.04 -11.73 -9.46
N GLY A 282 -5.13 -11.59 -10.42
CA GLY A 282 -3.80 -12.23 -10.38
C GLY A 282 -3.78 -13.73 -10.67
N GLY A 283 -4.94 -14.36 -10.88
CA GLY A 283 -5.06 -15.80 -11.15
C GLY A 283 -4.57 -16.21 -12.54
N LYS A 284 -4.03 -17.42 -12.64
CA LYS A 284 -3.69 -18.13 -13.90
C LYS A 284 -4.93 -18.22 -14.79
N GLY A 285 -4.75 -18.17 -16.11
CA GLY A 285 -5.84 -18.15 -17.08
C GLY A 285 -5.94 -16.83 -17.85
N GLU A 286 -6.80 -16.85 -18.87
CA GLU A 286 -6.97 -15.76 -19.82
C GLU A 286 -8.29 -15.02 -19.63
N VAL A 287 -8.35 -13.81 -20.19
CA VAL A 287 -9.58 -13.03 -20.27
C VAL A 287 -9.90 -12.87 -21.75
N ILE A 288 -11.09 -13.29 -22.15
CA ILE A 288 -11.52 -13.24 -23.55
C ILE A 288 -12.30 -11.95 -23.74
N PHE A 289 -11.92 -11.17 -24.76
CA PHE A 289 -12.58 -9.94 -25.14
C PHE A 289 -13.29 -10.10 -26.48
N ASP A 290 -14.41 -9.38 -26.67
CA ASP A 290 -15.05 -9.22 -27.97
C ASP A 290 -14.28 -8.21 -28.85
N ALA A 291 -14.79 -8.00 -30.08
CA ALA A 291 -14.21 -7.05 -31.03
C ALA A 291 -14.25 -5.59 -30.54
N ASP A 292 -15.18 -5.25 -29.66
CA ASP A 292 -15.33 -3.93 -29.05
C ASP A 292 -14.45 -3.77 -27.79
N GLY A 293 -13.77 -4.84 -27.38
CA GLY A 293 -12.89 -4.89 -26.21
C GLY A 293 -13.64 -4.98 -24.88
N ASN A 294 -14.88 -5.47 -24.88
CA ASN A 294 -15.61 -5.85 -23.67
C ASN A 294 -15.26 -7.28 -23.27
N VAL A 295 -15.29 -7.56 -21.97
CA VAL A 295 -15.05 -8.91 -21.44
C VAL A 295 -16.22 -9.82 -21.81
N VAL A 296 -15.91 -10.90 -22.52
CA VAL A 296 -16.85 -12.00 -22.84
C VAL A 296 -16.75 -13.09 -21.80
N GLU A 297 -15.53 -13.46 -21.42
CA GLU A 297 -15.27 -14.54 -20.47
C GLU A 297 -14.05 -14.24 -19.58
N ASP A 298 -14.17 -14.53 -18.28
CA ASP A 298 -13.09 -14.44 -17.30
C ASP A 298 -12.68 -15.84 -16.83
N ASN A 299 -11.73 -16.43 -17.56
CA ASN A 299 -11.17 -17.76 -17.30
C ASN A 299 -10.02 -17.74 -16.29
N ARG A 300 -9.80 -16.62 -15.59
CA ARG A 300 -8.81 -16.59 -14.50
C ARG A 300 -9.29 -17.49 -13.36
N LEU A 301 -8.42 -18.37 -12.88
CA LEU A 301 -8.68 -19.25 -11.76
C LEU A 301 -8.96 -18.42 -10.48
N PRO A 302 -9.97 -18.78 -9.68
CA PRO A 302 -10.31 -18.02 -8.49
C PRO A 302 -9.32 -18.28 -7.35
N ILE A 303 -8.77 -17.20 -6.78
CA ILE A 303 -7.81 -17.21 -5.66
C ILE A 303 -8.52 -17.29 -4.32
N LEU A 304 -9.63 -16.58 -4.18
CA LEU A 304 -10.47 -16.61 -2.98
C LEU A 304 -11.92 -16.66 -3.43
N VAL A 305 -12.73 -17.48 -2.77
CA VAL A 305 -14.18 -17.57 -3.00
C VAL A 305 -14.92 -17.43 -1.67
N TYR A 306 -16.23 -17.23 -1.73
CA TYR A 306 -17.07 -17.33 -0.55
C TYR A 306 -17.21 -18.80 -0.11
N PRO A 307 -17.64 -19.07 1.14
CA PRO A 307 -17.74 -20.43 1.67
C PRO A 307 -18.73 -21.35 0.92
N ASP A 308 -19.65 -20.77 0.15
CA ASP A 308 -20.57 -21.49 -0.73
C ASP A 308 -19.98 -21.77 -2.13
N GLY A 309 -18.72 -21.40 -2.36
CA GLY A 309 -18.01 -21.51 -3.63
C GLY A 309 -18.32 -20.38 -4.62
N GLU A 310 -19.15 -19.39 -4.26
CA GLU A 310 -19.45 -18.27 -5.15
C GLU A 310 -18.21 -17.40 -5.39
N ARG A 311 -17.98 -17.04 -6.66
CA ARG A 311 -16.91 -16.10 -7.03
C ARG A 311 -17.31 -14.66 -6.68
N MET A 312 -16.38 -13.91 -6.12
CA MET A 312 -16.47 -12.46 -5.99
C MET A 312 -16.41 -11.82 -7.39
N PRO A 313 -17.45 -11.07 -7.79
CA PRO A 313 -17.51 -10.50 -9.13
C PRO A 313 -16.58 -9.29 -9.29
N VAL A 314 -16.25 -8.97 -10.54
CA VAL A 314 -15.62 -7.69 -10.92
C VAL A 314 -16.46 -6.51 -10.46
N LYS A 315 -15.81 -5.52 -9.85
CA LYS A 315 -16.47 -4.31 -9.36
C LYS A 315 -16.57 -3.28 -10.48
N LYS A 316 -17.43 -2.28 -10.29
CA LYS A 316 -17.68 -1.22 -11.29
C LYS A 316 -17.56 0.20 -10.72
N THR A 317 -17.83 0.37 -9.43
CA THR A 317 -17.90 1.67 -8.78
C THR A 317 -17.72 1.50 -7.27
N PRO A 318 -17.24 2.52 -6.55
CA PRO A 318 -17.33 2.56 -5.09
C PRO A 318 -18.78 2.45 -4.62
N THR A 319 -18.98 1.76 -3.49
CA THR A 319 -20.29 1.67 -2.83
C THR A 319 -20.57 2.91 -1.98
N GLY A 320 -21.78 2.96 -1.40
CA GLY A 320 -22.09 3.96 -0.38
C GLY A 320 -21.22 3.81 0.88
N GLU A 321 -20.87 2.58 1.25
CA GLU A 321 -20.07 2.29 2.43
C GLU A 321 -18.60 2.68 2.22
N ASP A 322 -18.04 2.43 1.03
CA ASP A 322 -16.70 2.93 0.66
C ASP A 322 -16.60 4.46 0.85
N VAL A 323 -17.61 5.19 0.36
CA VAL A 323 -17.71 6.65 0.51
C VAL A 323 -17.87 7.04 1.98
N ALA A 324 -18.82 6.42 2.69
CA ALA A 324 -19.11 6.72 4.08
C ALA A 324 -17.87 6.52 4.97
N ARG A 325 -17.06 5.48 4.71
CA ARG A 325 -15.81 5.27 5.42
C ARG A 325 -14.82 6.40 5.20
N LEU A 326 -14.61 6.83 3.95
CA LEU A 326 -13.72 7.96 3.69
C LEU A 326 -14.22 9.25 4.35
N LEU A 327 -15.54 9.50 4.36
CA LEU A 327 -16.10 10.63 5.11
C LEU A 327 -15.83 10.51 6.61
N MET A 328 -15.89 9.31 7.17
CA MET A 328 -15.60 9.06 8.57
C MET A 328 -14.11 9.25 8.90
N ILE A 329 -13.20 8.71 8.07
CA ILE A 329 -11.74 8.88 8.24
C ILE A 329 -11.39 10.36 8.26
N TYR A 330 -11.92 11.15 7.32
CA TYR A 330 -11.58 12.56 7.20
C TYR A 330 -12.44 13.45 8.11
N GLY A 331 -13.61 13.01 8.57
CA GLY A 331 -14.51 13.80 9.42
C GLY A 331 -14.97 15.12 8.80
N SER A 332 -15.79 15.87 9.55
CA SER A 332 -16.27 17.20 9.15
C SER A 332 -15.31 18.34 9.52
N ASN A 333 -14.47 18.16 10.54
CA ASN A 333 -13.63 19.22 11.11
C ASN A 333 -12.13 19.09 10.81
N TYR A 334 -11.70 18.08 10.06
CA TYR A 334 -10.29 17.90 9.75
C TYR A 334 -9.79 18.94 8.77
N ARG A 335 -8.85 19.78 9.21
CA ARG A 335 -8.15 20.74 8.36
C ARG A 335 -6.78 20.26 7.91
N GLY A 336 -6.18 19.29 8.63
CA GLY A 336 -4.81 18.83 8.43
C GLY A 336 -3.76 19.92 8.63
N VAL A 337 -2.53 19.54 8.97
CA VAL A 337 -1.37 20.45 8.99
C VAL A 337 -0.43 20.00 7.89
N SER A 338 -0.36 20.79 6.80
CA SER A 338 0.73 20.68 5.83
C SER A 338 1.99 21.25 6.47
N ARG A 339 3.07 20.48 6.43
CA ARG A 339 4.40 20.88 6.86
C ARG A 339 5.38 20.63 5.72
N LEU A 340 5.65 21.69 4.97
CA LEU A 340 6.80 21.71 4.08
C LEU A 340 8.08 21.59 4.91
N HIS A 341 9.08 20.85 4.44
CA HIS A 341 10.38 20.77 5.11
C HIS A 341 11.08 22.13 5.23
N ASN A 342 10.72 23.10 4.37
CA ASN A 342 11.19 24.48 4.40
C ASN A 342 10.27 25.44 5.17
N ASP A 343 9.22 24.95 5.82
CA ASP A 343 8.34 25.77 6.64
C ASP A 343 9.12 26.36 7.83
N LYS A 344 8.77 27.58 8.26
CA LYS A 344 9.41 28.28 9.38
C LYS A 344 9.29 27.50 10.69
N SER A 345 8.31 26.60 10.80
CA SER A 345 8.06 25.73 11.95
C SER A 345 8.86 24.40 11.93
N SER A 346 9.56 24.08 10.84
CA SER A 346 10.30 22.82 10.67
C SER A 346 11.58 22.80 11.51
N MET A 347 11.71 21.84 12.42
CA MET A 347 12.94 21.63 13.22
C MET A 347 14.18 21.42 12.34
N LEU A 348 14.03 20.78 11.17
CA LEU A 348 15.12 20.51 10.23
C LEU A 348 15.71 21.82 9.67
N LYS A 349 14.86 22.80 9.37
CA LYS A 349 15.29 24.14 8.93
C LYS A 349 16.00 24.89 10.05
N GLY A 350 15.55 24.73 11.29
CA GLY A 350 16.23 25.24 12.49
C GLY A 350 17.63 24.64 12.63
N LEU A 351 17.77 23.33 12.44
CA LEU A 351 19.04 22.61 12.51
C LEU A 351 20.00 23.01 11.38
N VAL A 352 19.54 23.07 10.13
CA VAL A 352 20.34 23.49 8.96
C VAL A 352 20.75 24.96 9.07
N LYS A 353 19.86 25.83 9.57
CA LYS A 353 20.20 27.25 9.83
C LYS A 353 21.24 27.36 10.94
N LYS A 354 21.11 26.55 11.99
CA LYS A 354 22.09 26.48 13.10
C LYS A 354 23.45 26.00 12.58
N MET A 355 23.49 24.90 11.82
CA MET A 355 24.71 24.38 11.19
C MET A 355 25.35 25.39 10.23
N ARG A 356 24.57 26.07 9.39
CA ARG A 356 25.11 27.15 8.53
C ARG A 356 25.65 28.32 9.33
N SER A 357 25.00 28.70 10.44
CA SER A 357 25.50 29.77 11.31
C SER A 357 26.78 29.38 12.07
N THR A 358 26.94 28.12 12.46
CA THR A 358 28.18 27.62 13.08
C THR A 358 29.29 27.35 12.08
N MET A 359 28.97 26.97 10.84
CA MET A 359 29.97 26.85 9.76
C MET A 359 30.35 28.19 9.13
N SER A 360 29.57 29.25 9.38
CA SER A 360 29.90 30.64 9.04
C SER A 360 30.82 31.29 10.11
N LEU A 361 31.56 30.49 10.88
CA LEU A 361 32.70 30.98 11.65
C LEU A 361 33.79 31.43 10.66
N ARG A 362 33.78 32.73 10.37
CA ARG A 362 34.94 33.59 10.06
C ARG A 362 36.17 32.85 9.49
N ALA A 363 36.12 32.54 8.19
CA ALA A 363 37.35 32.54 7.39
C ALA A 363 37.69 34.01 7.11
N GLY A 364 38.41 34.68 8.02
CA GLY A 364 38.77 36.09 7.82
C GLY A 364 39.51 36.79 8.96
N ASP A 365 39.47 36.30 10.19
CA ASP A 365 40.28 36.86 11.27
C ASP A 365 41.61 36.09 11.33
N THR A 366 42.51 36.35 10.38
CA THR A 366 43.92 36.03 10.57
C THR A 366 44.49 37.00 11.60
N GLU A 367 44.63 36.51 12.82
CA GLU A 367 45.45 37.09 13.86
C GLU A 367 46.92 37.03 13.41
N LYS A 368 47.41 38.12 12.80
CA LYS A 368 48.85 38.38 12.59
C LYS A 368 49.11 39.86 12.29
N ASP A 369 49.02 40.65 13.35
CA ASP A 369 49.95 41.75 13.55
C ASP A 369 51.36 41.16 13.72
N ARG A 370 52.21 41.24 12.70
CA ARG A 370 53.66 41.44 12.81
C ARG A 370 54.18 42.09 11.51
N CYS A 371 54.26 43.41 11.51
CA CYS A 371 55.24 44.14 10.72
C CYS A 371 56.48 44.34 11.61
N GLU A 372 57.57 43.64 11.27
CA GLU A 372 58.97 44.10 11.36
C GLU A 372 59.75 43.41 10.25
#